data_AF-A0A9X4PE22-F1
#
_entry.id   AF-A0A9X4PE22-F1
#
_cell.length_a   1.000
_cell.length_b   1.000
_cell.length_c   1.000
_cell.angle_alpha   90.00
_cell.angle_beta   90.00
_cell.angle_gamma   90.00
#
_symmetry.space_group_name_H-M   'P 1'
#
loop_
_entity.id
_entity.type
_entity.pdbx_description
1 polymer ?
#
loop_
_entity_poly.entity_id
_entity_poly.type
_entity_poly.pdbx_seq_one_letter_code
_entity_poly.pdbx_strand_id
1 'polypeptide(L)'
;MLLPLIIIFVSSLLLGSLVPVDVKIFLYSVSLSIKEILSFTMPFIIFSLVFNSINGLKDAAIKFIILLLATVFLSNLFSSLIGYFTGYIIIQNFHIDSGIELPKSVLSSSWEFKLPTLISNFHALLLGLIAGITVHKIIPQKSDIIAKKLADIAFFLLKRVLIPIIPVFILGFILKLQHDKVLLTIFRDYIAIFIIMTIVIYIYAIFLYGVASSFRIKDWLGSMNNMLPAIITAIATSSSSATIPVTLEGSKKM
;
A
#
# COMPACT_ATOMS: atom_id res chain seq x y z
N MET A 1 -5.99 2.74 -15.11
CA MET A 1 -4.71 2.26 -14.55
C MET A 1 -4.75 0.80 -14.12
N LEU A 2 -5.90 0.29 -13.64
CA LEU A 2 -6.05 -1.13 -13.28
C LEU A 2 -6.16 -2.08 -14.46
N LEU A 3 -6.86 -1.68 -15.52
CA LEU A 3 -7.05 -2.52 -16.69
C LEU A 3 -5.71 -3.00 -17.29
N PRO A 4 -4.69 -2.13 -17.48
CA PRO A 4 -3.35 -2.58 -17.90
C PRO A 4 -2.69 -3.56 -16.92
N LEU A 5 -2.86 -3.35 -15.62
CA LEU A 5 -2.25 -4.19 -14.59
C LEU A 5 -2.83 -5.60 -14.59
N ILE A 6 -4.17 -5.70 -14.69
CA ILE A 6 -4.91 -6.96 -14.76
C ILE A 6 -4.56 -7.68 -16.06
N ILE A 7 -4.50 -6.95 -17.19
CA ILE A 7 -4.09 -7.53 -18.48
C ILE A 7 -2.68 -8.10 -18.38
N ILE A 8 -1.73 -7.37 -17.78
CA ILE A 8 -0.36 -7.85 -17.60
C ILE A 8 -0.33 -9.06 -16.67
N PHE A 9 -1.10 -9.05 -15.59
CA PHE A 9 -1.19 -10.18 -14.67
C PHE A 9 -1.69 -11.44 -15.39
N VAL A 10 -2.84 -11.35 -16.06
CA VAL A 10 -3.48 -12.46 -16.76
C VAL A 10 -2.64 -12.93 -17.96
N SER A 11 -2.10 -11.98 -18.73
CA SER A 11 -1.22 -12.27 -19.87
C SER A 11 0.07 -12.97 -19.42
N SER A 12 0.68 -12.50 -18.33
CA SER A 12 1.89 -13.14 -17.78
C SER A 12 1.57 -14.55 -17.26
N LEU A 13 0.40 -14.77 -16.67
CA LEU A 13 -0.03 -16.10 -16.21
C LEU A 13 -0.22 -17.08 -17.37
N LEU A 14 -0.89 -16.65 -18.44
CA LEU A 14 -1.21 -17.48 -19.61
C LEU A 14 0.00 -17.71 -20.53
N LEU A 15 0.76 -16.66 -20.83
CA LEU A 15 1.88 -16.68 -21.79
C LEU A 15 3.24 -16.89 -21.12
N GLY A 16 3.35 -16.75 -19.79
CA GLY A 16 4.62 -16.83 -19.07
C GLY A 16 5.30 -18.20 -19.14
N SER A 17 4.55 -19.28 -19.40
CA SER A 17 5.13 -20.61 -19.66
C SER A 17 5.87 -20.68 -21.00
N LEU A 18 5.43 -19.91 -21.99
CA LEU A 18 6.01 -19.84 -23.34
C LEU A 18 7.24 -18.92 -23.40
N VAL A 19 7.46 -18.07 -22.41
CA VAL A 19 8.59 -17.13 -22.38
C VAL A 19 9.90 -17.89 -22.08
N PRO A 20 10.97 -17.70 -22.89
CA PRO A 20 12.28 -18.30 -22.64
C PRO A 20 12.87 -17.91 -21.29
N VAL A 21 13.70 -18.79 -20.73
CA VAL A 21 14.32 -18.58 -19.40
C VAL A 21 15.19 -17.32 -19.37
N ASP A 22 15.96 -17.05 -20.42
CA ASP A 22 16.83 -15.88 -20.50
C ASP A 22 16.05 -14.56 -20.43
N VAL A 23 14.88 -14.51 -21.09
CA VAL A 23 13.99 -13.35 -21.08
C VAL A 23 13.38 -13.16 -19.68
N LYS A 24 13.03 -14.25 -18.98
CA LYS A 24 12.54 -14.18 -17.60
C LYS A 24 13.60 -13.61 -16.65
N ILE A 25 14.84 -14.08 -16.75
CA ILE A 25 15.97 -13.61 -15.93
C ILE A 25 16.21 -12.11 -16.16
N PHE A 26 16.23 -11.68 -17.43
CA PHE A 26 16.39 -10.27 -17.78
C PHE A 26 15.28 -9.41 -17.18
N LEU A 27 14.01 -9.77 -17.41
CA LEU A 27 12.86 -9.03 -16.90
C LEU A 27 12.82 -8.98 -15.36
N TYR A 28 13.16 -10.09 -14.70
CA TYR A 28 13.25 -10.12 -13.25
C TYR A 28 14.35 -9.21 -12.70
N SER A 29 15.51 -9.16 -13.38
CA SER A 29 16.63 -8.30 -12.99
C SER A 29 16.30 -6.81 -13.19
N VAL A 30 15.55 -6.47 -14.25
CA VAL A 30 14.96 -5.13 -14.43
C VAL A 30 14.02 -4.81 -13.28
N SER A 31 13.12 -5.74 -12.90
CA SER A 31 12.22 -5.55 -11.77
C SER A 31 12.95 -5.33 -10.45
N LEU A 32 14.07 -6.02 -10.18
CA LEU A 32 14.89 -5.77 -9.00
C LEU A 32 15.51 -4.37 -9.02
N SER A 33 15.98 -3.91 -10.18
CA SER A 33 16.53 -2.56 -10.33
C SER A 33 15.46 -1.49 -10.06
N ILE A 34 14.25 -1.73 -10.57
CA ILE A 34 13.08 -0.87 -10.30
C ILE A 34 12.75 -0.86 -8.80
N LYS A 35 12.77 -2.04 -8.14
CA LYS A 35 12.52 -2.16 -6.69
C LYS A 35 13.44 -1.25 -5.88
N GLU A 36 14.73 -1.23 -6.21
CA GLU A 36 15.72 -0.38 -5.54
C GLU A 36 15.44 1.11 -5.78
N ILE A 37 15.11 1.51 -7.01
CA ILE A 37 14.73 2.90 -7.33
C ILE A 37 13.48 3.32 -6.55
N LEU A 38 12.47 2.44 -6.45
CA LEU A 38 11.27 2.67 -5.65
C LEU A 38 11.64 2.83 -4.17
N SER A 39 12.46 1.93 -3.62
CA SER A 39 12.87 1.96 -2.22
C SER A 39 13.68 3.22 -1.88
N PHE A 40 14.55 3.66 -2.79
CA PHE A 40 15.32 4.90 -2.66
C PHE A 40 14.44 6.15 -2.71
N THR A 41 13.43 6.18 -3.59
CA THR A 41 12.59 7.36 -3.83
C THR A 41 11.45 7.51 -2.80
N MET A 42 10.94 6.40 -2.26
CA MET A 42 9.80 6.38 -1.34
C MET A 42 9.97 7.28 -0.11
N PRO A 43 11.11 7.30 0.60
CA PRO A 43 11.34 8.20 1.71
C PRO A 43 11.07 9.67 1.38
N PHE A 44 11.57 10.16 0.24
CA PHE A 44 11.35 11.54 -0.19
C PHE A 44 9.87 11.84 -0.45
N ILE A 45 9.16 10.92 -1.10
CA ILE A 45 7.72 11.05 -1.38
C ILE A 45 6.93 11.12 -0.09
N ILE A 46 7.20 10.20 0.85
CA ILE A 46 6.53 10.14 2.16
C ILE A 46 6.77 11.44 2.92
N PHE A 47 8.03 11.88 3.03
CA PHE A 47 8.38 13.14 3.69
C PHE A 47 7.61 14.32 3.10
N SER A 48 7.64 14.48 1.77
CA SER A 48 7.05 15.61 1.06
C SER A 48 5.53 15.68 1.22
N LEU A 49 4.85 14.53 1.14
CA LEU A 49 3.39 14.46 1.28
C LEU A 49 2.94 14.70 2.73
N VAL A 50 3.65 14.14 3.70
CA VAL A 50 3.35 14.38 5.12
C VAL A 50 3.62 15.85 5.46
N PHE A 51 4.75 16.40 5.03
CA PHE A 51 5.10 17.80 5.24
C PHE A 51 4.02 18.76 4.69
N ASN A 52 3.52 18.51 3.48
CA ASN A 52 2.42 19.27 2.89
C ASN A 52 1.09 19.10 3.63
N SER A 53 0.77 17.88 4.05
CA SER A 53 -0.47 17.60 4.78
C SER A 53 -0.52 18.35 6.11
N ILE A 54 0.61 18.42 6.83
CA ILE A 54 0.71 19.16 8.08
C ILE A 54 0.61 20.68 7.86
N ASN A 55 1.25 21.22 6.83
CA ASN A 55 1.21 22.65 6.55
C ASN A 55 -0.15 23.15 6.07
N GLY A 56 -0.92 22.31 5.36
CA GLY A 56 -2.29 22.64 4.97
C GLY A 56 -3.27 22.80 6.15
N LEU A 57 -2.85 22.53 7.38
CA LEU A 57 -3.68 22.52 8.59
C LEU A 57 -3.31 23.74 9.47
N LYS A 58 -4.28 24.64 9.70
CA LYS A 58 -4.11 25.83 10.55
C LYS A 58 -3.76 25.44 11.99
N ASP A 59 -3.14 26.33 12.78
CA ASP A 59 -2.69 26.07 14.17
C ASP A 59 -3.71 25.37 15.09
N ALA A 60 -5.02 25.67 14.96
CA ALA A 60 -6.09 25.00 15.72
C ALA A 60 -6.23 23.50 15.42
N ALA A 61 -5.73 23.04 14.28
CA ALA A 61 -5.78 21.66 13.83
C ALA A 61 -4.62 20.81 14.37
N ILE A 62 -3.57 21.37 14.97
CA ILE A 62 -2.45 20.56 15.51
C ILE A 62 -2.93 19.61 16.62
N LYS A 63 -3.81 20.08 17.52
CA LYS A 63 -4.44 19.22 18.53
C LYS A 63 -5.26 18.10 17.89
N PHE A 64 -5.98 18.42 16.81
CA PHE A 64 -6.74 17.45 16.03
C PHE A 64 -5.82 16.43 15.33
N ILE A 65 -4.68 16.83 14.78
CA ILE A 65 -3.68 15.94 14.17
C ILE A 65 -3.12 14.96 15.19
N ILE A 66 -2.73 15.44 16.38
CA ILE A 66 -2.19 14.58 17.43
C ILE A 66 -3.24 13.54 17.86
N LEU A 67 -4.49 13.97 18.05
CA LEU A 67 -5.60 13.08 18.36
C LEU A 67 -5.82 12.06 17.23
N LEU A 68 -5.87 12.51 15.98
CA LEU A 68 -6.05 11.66 14.81
C LEU A 68 -4.93 10.62 14.69
N LEU A 69 -3.67 11.03 14.85
CA LEU A 69 -2.52 10.13 14.84
C LEU A 69 -2.58 9.11 15.97
N ALA A 70 -2.95 9.53 17.18
CA ALA A 70 -3.13 8.63 18.31
C ALA A 70 -4.23 7.60 18.02
N THR A 71 -5.37 8.01 17.48
CA THR A 71 -6.47 7.12 17.10
C THR A 71 -6.08 6.17 15.97
N VAL A 72 -5.39 6.64 14.93
CA VAL A 72 -4.88 5.79 13.83
C VAL A 72 -3.86 4.79 14.35
N PHE A 73 -2.95 5.21 15.23
CA PHE A 73 -1.98 4.31 15.85
C PHE A 73 -2.65 3.22 16.68
N LEU A 74 -3.60 3.60 17.55
CA LEU A 74 -4.37 2.65 18.35
C LEU A 74 -5.14 1.68 17.46
N SER A 75 -5.80 2.20 16.42
CA SER A 75 -6.53 1.37 15.46
C SER A 75 -5.61 0.39 14.73
N ASN A 76 -4.44 0.83 14.26
CA ASN A 76 -3.47 -0.04 13.62
C ASN A 76 -2.92 -1.10 14.58
N LEU A 77 -2.69 -0.75 15.85
CA LEU A 77 -2.26 -1.69 16.88
C LEU A 77 -3.31 -2.77 17.12
N PHE A 78 -4.58 -2.38 17.32
CA PHE A 78 -5.68 -3.34 17.48
C PHE A 78 -5.88 -4.20 16.23
N SER A 79 -5.84 -3.59 15.04
CA SER A 79 -5.96 -4.31 13.78
C SER A 79 -4.83 -5.33 13.60
N SER A 80 -3.59 -4.96 13.95
CA SER A 80 -2.44 -5.86 13.90
C SER A 80 -2.54 -7.00 14.93
N LEU A 81 -3.05 -6.72 16.13
CA LEU A 81 -3.30 -7.76 17.15
C LEU A 81 -4.36 -8.74 16.68
N ILE A 82 -5.50 -8.25 16.17
CA ILE A 82 -6.56 -9.08 15.60
C ILE A 82 -5.99 -9.93 14.46
N GLY A 83 -5.23 -9.32 13.54
CA GLY A 83 -4.57 -10.04 12.44
C GLY A 83 -3.61 -11.13 12.94
N TYR A 84 -2.83 -10.86 13.99
CA TYR A 84 -1.96 -11.85 14.61
C TYR A 84 -2.75 -13.02 15.20
N PHE A 85 -3.77 -12.75 16.02
CA PHE A 85 -4.57 -13.80 16.64
C PHE A 85 -5.36 -14.61 15.60
N THR A 86 -5.97 -13.95 14.62
CA THR A 86 -6.64 -14.61 13.49
C THR A 86 -5.66 -15.48 12.72
N GLY A 87 -4.48 -14.95 12.36
CA GLY A 87 -3.46 -15.72 11.66
C GLY A 87 -2.96 -16.94 12.46
N TYR A 88 -2.74 -16.77 13.76
CA TYR A 88 -2.35 -17.85 14.67
C TYR A 88 -3.42 -18.96 14.72
N ILE A 89 -4.70 -18.60 14.87
CA ILE A 89 -5.81 -19.57 14.87
C ILE A 89 -5.92 -20.28 13.52
N ILE A 90 -5.76 -19.56 12.41
CA ILE A 90 -5.82 -20.15 11.07
C ILE A 90 -4.69 -21.17 10.88
N ILE A 91 -3.44 -20.82 11.20
CA ILE A 91 -2.28 -21.71 11.02
C ILE A 91 -2.39 -22.98 11.88
N GLN A 92 -2.99 -22.89 13.07
CA GLN A 92 -3.19 -24.06 13.93
C GLN A 92 -4.30 -25.00 13.44
N ASN A 93 -5.34 -24.46 12.78
CA ASN A 93 -6.51 -25.24 12.35
C ASN A 93 -6.45 -25.68 10.88
N PHE A 94 -5.81 -24.89 10.01
CA PHE A 94 -5.48 -25.27 8.67
C PHE A 94 -4.11 -25.93 8.71
N HIS A 95 -4.08 -27.25 8.49
CA HIS A 95 -2.83 -27.97 8.20
C HIS A 95 -2.30 -27.48 6.86
N ILE A 96 -1.63 -26.33 6.88
CA ILE A 96 -0.86 -25.83 5.74
C ILE A 96 0.33 -26.77 5.67
N ASP A 97 0.36 -27.65 4.68
CA ASP A 97 1.55 -28.43 4.34
C ASP A 97 2.70 -27.43 4.19
N SER A 98 3.59 -27.39 5.19
CA SER A 98 4.77 -26.54 5.20
C SER A 98 5.81 -26.98 4.16
N GLY A 99 5.53 -28.08 3.45
CA GLY A 99 6.23 -28.54 2.27
C GLY A 99 5.97 -27.65 1.06
N ILE A 100 6.34 -26.37 1.15
CA ILE A 100 6.80 -25.68 -0.06
C ILE A 100 8.06 -26.44 -0.45
N GLU A 101 7.96 -27.40 -1.37
CA GLU A 101 9.14 -27.97 -1.99
C GLU A 101 10.00 -26.80 -2.43
N LEU A 102 11.20 -26.66 -1.82
CA LEU A 102 12.15 -25.64 -2.21
C LEU A 102 12.30 -25.73 -3.74
N PRO A 103 12.01 -24.65 -4.47
CA PRO A 103 11.98 -24.71 -5.92
C PRO A 103 13.33 -25.24 -6.42
N LYS A 104 13.30 -26.38 -7.12
CA LYS A 104 14.50 -27.06 -7.64
C LYS A 104 15.35 -26.16 -8.55
N SER A 105 14.77 -25.07 -9.06
CA SER A 105 15.43 -24.03 -9.83
C SER A 105 14.86 -22.65 -9.45
N VAL A 106 15.54 -21.93 -8.56
CA VAL A 106 15.23 -20.51 -8.28
C VAL A 106 15.72 -19.68 -9.44
N LEU A 107 14.85 -18.83 -10.00
CA LEU A 107 15.28 -17.85 -10.99
C LEU A 107 16.20 -16.83 -10.32
N SER A 108 17.51 -16.89 -10.60
CA SER A 108 18.48 -15.88 -10.15
C SER A 108 18.50 -14.70 -11.12
N SER A 109 18.76 -13.50 -10.60
CA SER A 109 18.95 -12.32 -11.44
C SER A 109 20.32 -12.35 -12.13
N SER A 110 20.39 -11.84 -13.35
CA SER A 110 21.64 -11.75 -14.12
C SER A 110 22.53 -10.57 -13.68
N TRP A 111 21.95 -9.55 -13.06
CA TRP A 111 22.69 -8.49 -12.38
C TRP A 111 22.03 -8.14 -11.05
N GLU A 112 22.83 -7.60 -10.14
CA GLU A 112 22.36 -7.07 -8.87
C GLU A 112 22.69 -5.57 -8.81
N PHE A 113 21.66 -4.75 -8.90
CA PHE A 113 21.76 -3.32 -8.67
C PHE A 113 21.37 -3.06 -7.22
N LYS A 114 22.20 -2.35 -6.46
CA LYS A 114 21.95 -1.99 -5.05
C LYS A 114 22.14 -0.49 -4.90
N LEU A 115 21.11 0.20 -4.44
CA LEU A 115 21.22 1.60 -4.04
C LEU A 115 21.38 1.70 -2.53
N PRO A 116 22.17 2.66 -2.01
CA PRO A 116 22.23 2.90 -0.59
C PRO A 116 20.85 3.34 -0.09
N THR A 117 20.35 2.69 0.96
CA THR A 117 19.11 3.09 1.62
C THR A 117 19.32 4.47 2.27
N LEU A 118 18.62 5.51 1.80
CA LEU A 118 18.74 6.86 2.35
C LEU A 118 18.36 6.91 3.84
N ILE A 119 17.09 6.64 4.10
CA ILE A 119 16.46 6.56 5.42
C ILE A 119 15.28 5.59 5.30
N SER A 120 14.87 4.97 6.40
CA SER A 120 13.67 4.12 6.35
C SER A 120 12.40 4.97 6.14
N ASN A 121 11.39 4.37 5.51
CA ASN A 121 10.09 5.01 5.27
C ASN A 121 9.45 5.57 6.57
N PHE A 122 9.66 4.88 7.69
CA PHE A 122 9.17 5.32 9.00
C PHE A 122 9.89 6.59 9.49
N HIS A 123 11.21 6.64 9.36
CA HIS A 123 11.98 7.83 9.72
C HIS A 123 11.61 9.02 8.83
N ALA A 124 11.39 8.79 7.53
CA ALA A 124 10.94 9.82 6.61
C ALA A 124 9.57 10.41 6.99
N LEU A 125 8.65 9.56 7.44
CA LEU A 125 7.34 9.99 7.96
C LEU A 125 7.50 10.85 9.22
N LEU A 126 8.28 10.40 10.20
CA LEU A 126 8.54 11.17 11.42
C LEU A 126 9.20 12.51 11.13
N LEU A 127 10.20 12.53 10.24
CA LEU A 127 10.85 13.77 9.81
C LEU A 127 9.87 14.70 9.10
N GLY A 128 9.02 14.20 8.21
CA GLY A 128 8.01 15.00 7.52
C GLY A 128 7.02 15.64 8.48
N LEU A 129 6.64 14.91 9.54
CA LEU A 129 5.77 15.41 10.60
C LEU A 129 6.45 16.49 11.44
N ILE A 130 7.65 16.22 11.95
CA ILE A 130 8.42 17.16 12.79
C ILE A 130 8.75 18.42 12.00
N ALA A 131 9.23 18.27 10.77
CA ALA A 131 9.51 19.39 9.88
C ALA A 131 8.23 20.16 9.56
N GLY A 132 7.12 19.47 9.27
CA GLY A 132 5.84 20.10 8.98
C GLY A 132 5.40 21.06 10.07
N ILE A 133 5.43 20.60 11.33
CA ILE A 133 5.04 21.40 12.50
C ILE A 133 6.05 22.52 12.75
N THR A 134 7.35 22.21 12.70
CA THR A 134 8.42 23.15 13.06
C THR A 134 8.54 24.28 12.03
N VAL A 135 8.55 23.97 10.74
CA VAL A 135 8.70 24.97 9.67
C VAL A 135 7.47 25.86 9.58
N HIS A 136 6.26 25.32 9.78
CA HIS A 136 5.03 26.13 9.84
C HIS A 136 5.10 27.18 10.94
N LYS A 137 5.63 26.82 12.12
CA LYS A 137 5.78 27.75 13.25
C LYS A 137 6.85 28.83 13.02
N ILE A 138 7.94 28.51 12.32
CA ILE A 138 9.06 29.46 12.11
C ILE A 138 8.77 30.40 10.93
N ILE A 139 8.24 29.88 9.82
CA ILE A 139 8.03 30.65 8.57
C ILE A 139 6.64 30.39 7.94
N PRO A 140 5.53 30.71 8.63
CA PRO A 140 4.18 30.30 8.24
C PRO A 140 3.82 30.70 6.80
N GLN A 141 4.13 31.94 6.39
CA GLN A 141 3.79 32.45 5.05
C GLN A 141 4.52 31.72 3.90
N LYS A 142 5.75 31.26 4.12
CA LYS A 142 6.56 30.57 3.11
C LYS A 142 6.38 29.05 3.16
N SER A 143 6.03 28.52 4.33
CA SER A 143 5.92 27.09 4.58
C SER A 143 4.90 26.43 3.66
N ASP A 144 3.72 27.04 3.47
CA ASP A 144 2.68 26.53 2.57
C ASP A 144 3.13 26.43 1.12
N ILE A 145 3.90 27.43 0.64
CA ILE A 145 4.42 27.46 -0.73
C ILE A 145 5.44 26.34 -0.93
N ILE A 146 6.36 26.18 0.03
CA ILE A 146 7.39 25.13 0.01
C ILE A 146 6.71 23.76 0.04
N ALA A 147 5.73 23.58 0.92
CA ALA A 147 5.07 22.30 1.12
C ALA A 147 4.29 21.86 -0.12
N LYS A 148 3.54 22.79 -0.74
CA LYS A 148 2.85 22.52 -2.01
C LYS A 148 3.82 22.16 -3.12
N LYS A 149 4.93 22.89 -3.29
CA LYS A 149 5.94 22.57 -4.30
C LYS A 149 6.59 21.20 -4.08
N LEU A 150 6.92 20.84 -2.84
CA LEU A 150 7.44 19.51 -2.50
C LEU A 150 6.42 18.42 -2.84
N ALA A 151 5.15 18.61 -2.49
CA ALA A 151 4.09 17.68 -2.84
C ALA A 151 3.89 17.55 -4.35
N ASP A 152 3.95 18.65 -5.10
CA ASP A 152 3.85 18.63 -6.57
C ASP A 152 4.99 17.82 -7.20
N ILE A 153 6.22 17.99 -6.71
CA ILE A 153 7.38 17.18 -7.14
C ILE A 153 7.15 15.71 -6.79
N ALA A 154 6.68 15.40 -5.58
CA ALA A 154 6.39 14.03 -5.16
C ALA A 154 5.28 13.40 -6.02
N PHE A 155 4.20 14.13 -6.32
CA PHE A 155 3.13 13.68 -7.20
C PHE A 155 3.61 13.52 -8.64
N PHE A 156 4.49 14.38 -9.13
CA PHE A 156 5.12 14.25 -10.44
C PHE A 156 5.94 12.95 -10.50
N LEU A 157 6.84 12.71 -9.53
CA LEU A 157 7.62 11.47 -9.46
C LEU A 157 6.70 10.25 -9.40
N LEU A 158 5.66 10.28 -8.58
CA LEU A 158 4.73 9.17 -8.43
C LEU A 158 3.96 8.89 -9.74
N LYS A 159 3.39 9.93 -10.38
CA LYS A 159 2.53 9.78 -11.56
C LYS A 159 3.30 9.60 -12.88
N ARG A 160 4.43 10.29 -13.05
CA ARG A 160 5.18 10.28 -14.32
C ARG A 160 6.35 9.31 -14.31
N VAL A 161 6.90 8.94 -13.16
CA VAL A 161 8.05 8.03 -13.08
C VAL A 161 7.63 6.68 -12.51
N LEU A 162 7.10 6.63 -11.28
CA LEU A 162 6.84 5.35 -10.61
C LEU A 162 5.69 4.57 -11.27
N ILE A 163 4.52 5.20 -11.42
CA ILE A 163 3.31 4.55 -11.94
C ILE A 163 3.51 3.88 -13.31
N PRO A 164 4.17 4.51 -14.31
CA PRO A 164 4.41 3.88 -15.61
C PRO A 164 5.38 2.70 -15.57
N ILE A 165 6.26 2.64 -14.57
CA ILE A 165 7.29 1.60 -14.43
C ILE A 165 6.76 0.38 -13.64
N ILE A 166 5.77 0.57 -12.75
CA ILE A 166 5.14 -0.50 -11.96
C ILE A 166 4.70 -1.73 -12.80
N PRO A 167 4.09 -1.59 -13.99
CA PRO A 167 3.65 -2.74 -14.76
C PRO A 167 4.81 -3.66 -15.18
N VAL A 168 5.97 -3.09 -15.54
CA VAL A 168 7.19 -3.86 -15.89
C VAL A 168 7.73 -4.56 -14.64
N PHE A 169 7.75 -3.86 -13.51
CA PHE A 169 8.13 -4.44 -12.22
C PHE A 169 7.29 -5.68 -11.88
N ILE A 170 5.97 -5.54 -11.93
CA ILE A 170 5.02 -6.63 -11.62
C ILE A 170 5.22 -7.81 -12.58
N LEU A 171 5.37 -7.53 -13.87
CA LEU A 171 5.57 -8.56 -14.89
C LEU A 171 6.78 -9.45 -14.57
N GLY A 172 7.95 -8.88 -14.31
CA GLY A 172 9.16 -9.65 -13.99
C GLY A 172 9.02 -10.47 -12.70
N PHE A 173 8.32 -9.95 -11.69
CA PHE A 173 8.05 -10.68 -10.44
C PHE A 173 7.07 -11.84 -10.64
N ILE A 174 6.01 -11.66 -11.45
CA ILE A 174 5.06 -12.74 -11.76
C ILE A 174 5.77 -13.86 -12.55
N LEU A 175 6.57 -13.51 -13.55
CA LEU A 175 7.34 -14.49 -14.33
C LEU A 175 8.30 -15.30 -13.43
N LYS A 176 8.93 -14.65 -12.45
CA LYS A 176 9.76 -15.30 -11.43
C LYS A 176 8.94 -16.26 -10.57
N LEU A 177 7.82 -15.81 -10.01
CA LEU A 177 6.94 -16.65 -9.17
C LEU A 177 6.36 -17.84 -9.94
N GLN A 178 6.06 -17.65 -11.22
CA GLN A 178 5.57 -18.70 -12.11
C GLN A 178 6.66 -19.70 -12.47
N HIS A 179 7.89 -19.24 -12.76
CA HIS A 179 9.03 -20.12 -13.02
C HIS A 179 9.39 -20.97 -11.80
N ASP A 180 9.40 -20.35 -10.62
CA ASP A 180 9.66 -21.04 -9.36
C ASP A 180 8.53 -22.03 -8.99
N LYS A 181 7.43 -22.07 -9.76
CA LYS A 181 6.19 -22.84 -9.48
C LYS A 181 5.53 -22.51 -8.14
N VAL A 182 6.01 -21.48 -7.45
CA VAL A 182 5.50 -21.01 -6.17
C VAL A 182 4.17 -20.26 -6.33
N LEU A 183 3.90 -19.68 -7.51
CA LEU A 183 2.67 -18.91 -7.72
C LEU A 183 1.40 -19.73 -7.47
N LEU A 184 1.31 -20.95 -8.02
CA LEU A 184 0.14 -21.82 -7.82
C LEU A 184 0.04 -22.34 -6.39
N THR A 185 1.17 -22.62 -5.73
CA THR A 185 1.21 -23.00 -4.31
C THR A 185 0.71 -21.86 -3.42
N ILE A 186 1.17 -20.63 -3.66
CA ILE A 186 0.68 -19.43 -2.97
C ILE A 186 -0.83 -19.32 -3.16
N PHE A 187 -1.34 -19.39 -4.39
CA PHE A 187 -2.77 -19.31 -4.62
C PHE A 187 -3.55 -20.44 -3.96
N ARG A 188 -3.07 -21.69 -4.01
CA ARG A 188 -3.76 -22.84 -3.41
C ARG A 188 -3.87 -22.71 -1.89
N ASP A 189 -2.74 -22.42 -1.24
CA ASP A 189 -2.64 -22.54 0.21
C ASP A 189 -2.99 -21.22 0.92
N TYR A 190 -2.81 -20.08 0.26
CA TYR A 190 -3.07 -18.77 0.85
C TYR A 190 -4.38 -18.11 0.42
N ILE A 191 -5.12 -18.63 -0.57
CA ILE A 191 -6.41 -18.02 -0.96
C ILE A 191 -7.44 -18.09 0.16
N ALA A 192 -7.52 -19.21 0.90
CA ALA A 192 -8.41 -19.36 2.04
C ALA A 192 -8.06 -18.34 3.13
N ILE A 193 -6.77 -18.19 3.42
CA ILE A 193 -6.25 -17.22 4.39
C ILE A 193 -6.58 -15.79 3.94
N PHE A 194 -6.39 -15.47 2.65
CA PHE A 194 -6.68 -14.17 2.08
C PHE A 194 -8.17 -13.81 2.20
N ILE A 195 -9.07 -14.75 1.91
CA ILE A 195 -10.52 -14.55 2.06
C ILE A 195 -10.89 -14.31 3.52
N ILE A 196 -10.39 -15.14 4.45
CA ILE A 196 -10.68 -14.98 5.88
C ILE A 196 -10.14 -13.63 6.39
N MET A 197 -8.92 -13.26 6.03
CA MET A 197 -8.34 -11.97 6.41
C MET A 197 -9.13 -10.79 5.85
N THR A 198 -9.62 -10.90 4.60
CA THR A 198 -10.48 -9.88 4.00
C THR A 198 -11.79 -9.73 4.79
N ILE A 199 -12.41 -10.84 5.19
CA ILE A 199 -13.62 -10.82 6.03
C ILE A 199 -13.34 -10.17 7.38
N VAL A 200 -12.24 -10.53 8.05
CA VAL A 200 -11.86 -9.97 9.36
C VAL A 200 -11.60 -8.47 9.26
N ILE A 201 -10.89 -8.00 8.23
CA ILE A 201 -10.67 -6.57 7.98
C ILE A 201 -12.01 -5.85 7.75
N TYR A 202 -12.93 -6.47 7.01
CA TYR A 202 -14.25 -5.89 6.74
C TYR A 202 -15.10 -5.80 8.01
N ILE A 203 -15.12 -6.84 8.84
CA ILE A 203 -15.81 -6.83 10.15
C ILE A 203 -15.22 -5.76 11.07
N TYR A 204 -13.89 -5.66 11.11
CA TYR A 204 -13.21 -4.63 11.89
C TYR A 204 -13.56 -3.21 11.42
N ALA A 205 -13.63 -2.99 10.10
CA ALA A 205 -14.06 -1.70 9.54
C ALA A 205 -15.52 -1.37 9.92
N ILE A 206 -16.43 -2.34 9.80
CA ILE A 206 -17.84 -2.19 10.22
C ILE A 206 -17.94 -1.76 11.68
N PHE A 207 -17.18 -2.42 12.55
CA PHE A 207 -17.11 -2.10 13.97
C PHE A 207 -16.62 -0.67 14.21
N LEU A 208 -15.55 -0.24 13.53
CA LEU A 208 -15.04 1.14 13.64
C LEU A 208 -16.05 2.19 13.18
N TYR A 209 -16.78 1.96 12.08
CA TYR A 209 -17.85 2.88 11.66
C TYR A 209 -18.98 2.92 12.69
N GLY A 210 -19.30 1.79 13.33
CA GLY A 210 -20.30 1.74 14.41
C GLY A 210 -19.88 2.56 15.62
N VAL A 211 -18.62 2.45 16.04
CA VAL A 211 -18.05 3.28 17.13
C VAL A 211 -18.08 4.76 16.74
N ALA A 212 -17.67 5.10 15.50
CA ALA A 212 -17.65 6.47 15.02
C ALA A 212 -19.05 7.11 14.97
N SER A 213 -20.09 6.34 14.65
CA SER A 213 -21.47 6.81 14.58
C SER A 213 -22.23 6.65 15.92
N SER A 214 -21.54 6.37 17.03
CA SER A 214 -22.15 6.07 18.35
C SER A 214 -23.25 5.00 18.28
N PHE A 215 -23.09 4.03 17.38
CA PHE A 215 -24.05 2.95 17.09
C PHE A 215 -25.47 3.43 16.71
N ARG A 216 -25.63 4.68 16.26
CA ARG A 216 -26.90 5.15 15.70
C ARG A 216 -27.10 4.49 14.34
N ILE A 217 -28.11 3.63 14.25
CA ILE A 217 -28.37 2.74 13.08
C ILE A 217 -28.46 3.53 11.77
N LYS A 218 -29.15 4.67 11.76
CA LYS A 218 -29.30 5.51 10.55
C LYS A 218 -27.95 6.08 10.09
N ASP A 219 -27.15 6.57 11.02
CA ASP A 219 -25.86 7.21 10.74
C ASP A 219 -24.78 6.16 10.40
N TRP A 220 -24.87 4.99 11.01
CA TRP A 220 -24.01 3.84 10.76
C TRP A 220 -24.21 3.25 9.36
N LEU A 221 -25.45 2.92 8.99
CA LEU A 221 -25.76 2.40 7.65
C LEU A 221 -25.55 3.47 6.57
N GLY A 222 -25.86 4.74 6.85
CA GLY A 222 -25.56 5.86 5.96
C GLY A 222 -24.07 5.97 5.67
N SER A 223 -23.24 5.91 6.72
CA SER A 223 -21.79 5.94 6.62
C SER A 223 -21.24 4.78 5.78
N MET A 224 -21.71 3.55 6.02
CA MET A 224 -21.30 2.40 5.23
C MET A 224 -21.66 2.55 3.75
N ASN A 225 -22.90 2.95 3.44
CA ASN A 225 -23.36 3.13 2.06
C ASN A 225 -22.57 4.22 1.31
N ASN A 226 -22.24 5.30 2.00
CA ASN A 226 -21.46 6.40 1.41
C ASN A 226 -20.02 5.99 1.10
N MET A 227 -19.44 5.04 1.85
CA MET A 227 -18.08 4.53 1.62
C MET A 227 -17.99 3.25 0.79
N LEU A 228 -19.11 2.59 0.47
CA LEU A 228 -19.13 1.41 -0.40
C LEU A 228 -18.38 1.63 -1.74
N PRO A 229 -18.60 2.73 -2.49
CA PRO A 229 -17.87 2.97 -3.73
C PRO A 229 -16.36 3.06 -3.53
N ALA A 230 -15.91 3.64 -2.41
CA ALA A 230 -14.50 3.75 -2.05
C ALA A 230 -13.90 2.38 -1.69
N ILE A 231 -14.65 1.54 -0.95
CA ILE A 231 -14.25 0.17 -0.60
C ILE A 231 -14.12 -0.69 -1.86
N ILE A 232 -15.11 -0.64 -2.76
CA ILE A 232 -15.08 -1.38 -4.04
C ILE A 232 -13.86 -0.93 -4.86
N THR A 233 -13.62 0.38 -4.93
CA THR A 233 -12.45 0.93 -5.60
C THR A 233 -11.16 0.49 -4.91
N ALA A 234 -11.11 0.39 -3.58
CA ALA A 234 -9.92 -0.04 -2.84
C ALA A 234 -9.57 -1.50 -3.10
N ILE A 235 -10.57 -2.39 -3.08
CA ILE A 235 -10.40 -3.81 -3.37
C ILE A 235 -9.98 -3.99 -4.84
N ALA A 236 -10.68 -3.31 -5.76
CA ALA A 236 -10.36 -3.37 -7.18
C ALA A 236 -8.98 -2.80 -7.50
N THR A 237 -8.55 -1.76 -6.77
CA THR A 237 -7.30 -1.06 -7.07
C THR A 237 -6.07 -1.55 -6.32
N SER A 238 -6.23 -2.12 -5.14
CA SER A 238 -5.14 -2.41 -4.19
C SER A 238 -4.18 -1.22 -3.99
N SER A 239 -4.64 0.01 -4.25
CA SER A 239 -3.81 1.21 -4.27
C SER A 239 -4.49 2.33 -3.48
N SER A 240 -3.83 2.74 -2.40
CA SER A 240 -4.31 3.81 -1.52
C SER A 240 -4.44 5.17 -2.26
N SER A 241 -3.62 5.43 -3.28
CA SER A 241 -3.70 6.69 -4.05
C SER A 241 -4.88 6.73 -5.04
N ALA A 242 -5.32 5.58 -5.53
CA ALA A 242 -6.41 5.49 -6.50
C ALA A 242 -7.79 5.68 -5.84
N THR A 243 -7.89 5.48 -4.53
CA THR A 243 -9.12 5.58 -3.76
C THR A 243 -9.38 6.95 -3.17
N ILE A 244 -8.35 7.81 -3.01
CA ILE A 244 -8.47 9.17 -2.44
C ILE A 244 -9.68 9.97 -2.97
N PRO A 245 -9.92 10.11 -4.29
CA PRO A 245 -11.04 10.93 -4.78
C PRO A 245 -12.41 10.37 -4.39
N VAL A 246 -12.57 9.04 -4.44
CA VAL A 246 -13.83 8.35 -4.12
C VAL A 246 -14.08 8.35 -2.62
N THR A 247 -13.03 8.15 -1.81
CA THR A 247 -13.09 8.25 -0.35
C THR A 247 -13.50 9.66 0.08
N LEU A 248 -12.92 10.71 -0.52
CA LEU A 248 -13.25 12.09 -0.17
C LEU A 248 -14.71 12.43 -0.48
N GLU A 249 -15.25 11.93 -1.58
CA GLU A 249 -16.67 12.11 -1.92
C GLU A 249 -17.59 11.37 -0.95
N GLY A 250 -17.21 10.15 -0.55
CA GLY A 250 -17.93 9.39 0.48
C GLY A 250 -17.92 10.07 1.84
N SER A 251 -16.76 10.55 2.29
CA SER A 251 -16.61 11.24 3.59
C SER A 251 -17.35 12.57 3.67
N LYS A 252 -17.60 13.25 2.55
CA LYS A 252 -18.42 14.48 2.52
C LYS A 252 -19.92 14.23 2.69
N LYS A 253 -20.38 13.01 2.44
CA LYS A 253 -21.79 12.60 2.50
C LYS A 253 -22.17 11.98 3.85
N MET A 254 -21.17 11.70 4.68
CA MET A 254 -21.30 11.27 6.08
C MET A 254 -21.63 12.46 6.98
#